data_AF-A0A2R6A5Q9-F1
#
_entry.id   AF-A0A2R6A5Q9-F1
#
_cell.length_a   1.000
_cell.length_b   1.000
_cell.length_c   1.000
_cell.angle_alpha   90.00
_cell.angle_beta   90.00
_cell.angle_gamma   90.00
#
_symmetry.space_group_name_H-M   'P 1'
#
loop_
_entity.id
_entity.type
_entity.pdbx_description
1 polymer ?
#
loop_
_entity_poly.entity_id
_entity_poly.type
_entity_poly.pdbx_seq_one_letter_code
_entity_poly.pdbx_strand_id
1 'polypeptide(L)' 'PRQSTRSAGVAQKNQANIPVIVGGIIPPNEAEELLKLGVKAVFPPGSSLSQILETIKKLAQERRKSILQANV' A
#
# COMPACT_ATOMS: atom_id res chain seq x y z
N PRO A 1 40.33 -19.49 -4.98
CA PRO A 1 38.87 -19.57 -5.24
C PRO A 1 38.09 -18.56 -4.37
N ARG A 2 37.62 -17.48 -5.02
CA ARG A 2 36.59 -16.47 -4.67
C ARG A 2 36.43 -16.01 -3.19
N GLN A 3 36.81 -14.75 -2.94
CA GLN A 3 36.30 -13.92 -1.84
C GLN A 3 34.95 -13.27 -2.21
N SER A 4 34.17 -12.89 -1.19
CA SER A 4 33.03 -11.94 -1.22
C SER A 4 31.79 -12.41 -1.99
N THR A 5 30.63 -12.61 -1.35
CA THR A 5 29.84 -11.55 -0.71
C THR A 5 29.00 -12.07 0.46
N ARG A 6 28.99 -11.29 1.56
CA ARG A 6 27.91 -11.30 2.54
C ARG A 6 26.71 -10.61 1.88
N SER A 7 25.60 -11.30 1.63
CA SER A 7 24.32 -10.61 1.43
C SER A 7 23.42 -10.98 2.60
N ALA A 8 23.27 -9.98 3.48
CA ALA A 8 22.53 -9.97 4.71
C ALA A 8 21.14 -10.60 4.61
N GLY A 9 20.72 -11.21 5.72
CA GLY A 9 19.39 -11.77 5.88
C GLY A 9 18.30 -10.75 5.60
N VAL A 10 17.37 -11.13 4.73
CA VAL A 10 16.05 -10.49 4.71
C VAL A 10 15.21 -11.23 5.74
N ALA A 11 15.29 -10.76 6.98
CA ALA A 11 14.22 -10.95 7.93
C ALA A 11 12.95 -10.44 7.25
N GLN A 12 12.11 -11.35 6.76
CA GLN A 12 10.81 -11.01 6.22
C GLN A 12 9.98 -10.48 7.39
N LYS A 13 10.04 -9.16 7.52
CA LYS A 13 9.34 -8.38 8.53
C LYS A 13 7.88 -8.74 8.45
N ASN A 14 7.30 -9.07 9.61
CA ASN A 14 5.86 -9.18 9.85
C ASN A 14 5.11 -8.28 8.88
N GLN A 15 4.34 -8.90 7.98
CA GLN A 15 3.45 -8.22 7.05
C GLN A 15 2.38 -7.49 7.88
N ALA A 16 2.74 -6.31 8.37
CA ALA A 16 1.76 -5.33 8.78
C ALA A 16 0.90 -5.09 7.54
N ASN A 17 -0.39 -5.39 7.64
CA ASN A 17 -1.38 -5.14 6.60
C ASN A 17 -1.51 -3.61 6.41
N ILE A 18 -0.53 -3.02 5.74
CA ILE A 18 -0.40 -1.59 5.50
C ILE A 18 -1.14 -1.31 4.18
N PRO A 19 -2.19 -0.47 4.18
CA PRO A 19 -2.86 -0.11 2.95
C PRO A 19 -1.91 0.73 2.07
N VAL A 20 -1.73 0.29 0.83
CA VAL A 20 -0.91 1.00 -0.18
C VAL A 20 -1.82 1.78 -1.11
N ILE A 21 -1.45 3.02 -1.40
CA ILE A 21 -2.08 3.86 -2.42
C ILE A 21 -1.02 4.29 -3.43
N VAL A 22 -1.41 4.40 -4.70
CA VAL A 22 -0.49 4.76 -5.79
C VAL A 22 -1.04 5.98 -6.50
N GLY A 23 -0.15 6.86 -6.94
CA GLY A 23 -0.53 8.01 -7.77
C GLY A 23 0.50 8.26 -8.86
N GLY A 24 0.12 9.10 -9.83
CA GLY A 24 0.96 9.47 -10.96
C GLY A 24 0.25 9.24 -12.29
N ILE A 25 1.00 9.33 -13.38
CA ILE A 25 0.51 9.09 -14.75
C ILE A 25 0.41 7.57 -14.92
N ILE A 26 -0.79 7.04 -14.71
CA ILE A 26 -1.09 5.60 -14.76
C ILE A 26 -2.20 5.40 -15.79
N PRO A 27 -1.98 4.58 -16.84
CA PRO A 27 -3.03 4.25 -17.79
C PRO A 27 -4.11 3.39 -17.13
N PRO A 28 -5.36 3.43 -17.64
CA PRO A 28 -6.51 2.77 -17.00
C PRO A 28 -6.31 1.26 -16.80
N ASN A 29 -5.66 0.59 -17.75
CA ASN A 29 -5.38 -0.86 -17.67
C ASN A 29 -4.44 -1.19 -16.49
N GLU A 30 -3.41 -0.36 -16.26
CA GLU A 30 -2.48 -0.55 -15.13
C GLU A 30 -3.16 -0.24 -13.79
N ALA A 31 -4.06 0.74 -13.75
CA ALA A 31 -4.81 1.04 -12.53
C ALA A 31 -5.66 -0.16 -12.06
N GLU A 32 -6.30 -0.87 -12.99
CA GLU A 32 -7.04 -2.10 -12.68
C GLU A 32 -6.14 -3.23 -12.18
N GLU A 33 -4.97 -3.42 -12.80
CA GLU A 33 -3.99 -4.42 -12.35
C GLU A 33 -3.48 -4.11 -10.94
N LEU A 34 -3.15 -2.85 -10.65
CA LEU A 34 -2.70 -2.42 -9.33
C LEU A 34 -3.75 -2.67 -8.24
N LEU A 35 -5.03 -2.40 -8.54
CA LEU A 35 -6.13 -2.70 -7.62
C LEU A 35 -6.24 -4.20 -7.34
N LYS A 36 -6.06 -5.05 -8.36
CA LYS A 36 -6.05 -6.52 -8.21
C LYS A 36 -4.85 -7.02 -7.40
N LEU A 37 -3.71 -6.34 -7.48
CA LEU A 37 -2.49 -6.67 -6.74
C LEU A 37 -2.55 -6.27 -5.25
N GLY A 38 -3.63 -5.60 -4.81
CA GLY A 38 -3.85 -5.24 -3.40
C GLY A 38 -3.60 -3.77 -3.07
N VAL A 39 -3.37 -2.92 -4.08
CA VAL A 39 -3.43 -1.47 -3.91
C VAL A 39 -4.86 -1.07 -3.55
N LYS A 40 -5.02 -0.22 -2.53
CA LYS A 40 -6.32 0.20 -2.03
C LYS A 40 -6.94 1.36 -2.80
N ALA A 41 -6.11 2.19 -3.44
CA ALA A 41 -6.58 3.28 -4.29
C ALA A 41 -5.49 3.70 -5.28
N VAL A 42 -5.92 4.13 -6.48
CA VAL A 42 -5.07 4.68 -7.53
C VAL A 42 -5.54 6.09 -7.86
N PHE A 43 -4.60 7.04 -7.88
CA PHE A 43 -4.86 8.47 -8.13
C PHE A 43 -4.20 8.95 -9.43
N PRO A 44 -4.94 9.04 -10.54
CA PRO A 44 -4.42 9.57 -11.81
C PRO A 44 -4.10 11.07 -11.71
N PRO A 45 -3.39 11.65 -12.71
CA PRO A 45 -3.13 13.09 -12.77
C PRO A 45 -4.46 13.87 -12.77
N GLY A 46 -4.50 14.96 -12.02
CA GLY A 46 -5.72 15.75 -11.83
C GLY A 46 -6.61 15.31 -10.65
N SER A 47 -6.25 14.22 -9.96
CA SER A 47 -6.90 13.85 -8.69
C SER A 47 -6.79 14.99 -7.67
N SER A 48 -7.91 15.32 -7.03
CA SER A 48 -7.93 16.39 -6.04
C SER A 48 -7.25 15.94 -4.73
N LEU A 49 -6.52 16.87 -4.09
CA LEU A 49 -5.93 16.62 -2.78
C LEU A 49 -6.99 16.19 -1.76
N SER A 50 -8.19 16.78 -1.82
CA SER A 50 -9.32 16.45 -0.96
C SER A 50 -9.69 14.97 -1.04
N GLN A 51 -9.78 14.39 -2.24
CA GLN A 51 -10.07 12.96 -2.43
C GLN A 51 -8.98 12.06 -1.85
N ILE A 52 -7.71 12.43 -2.04
CA ILE A 52 -6.57 11.68 -1.49
C ILE A 52 -6.66 11.67 0.04
N LEU A 53 -6.88 12.83 0.66
CA LEU A 53 -6.99 12.97 2.10
C LEU A 53 -8.17 12.17 2.68
N GLU A 54 -9.33 12.21 2.02
CA GLU A 54 -10.50 11.45 2.44
C GLU A 54 -10.24 9.94 2.39
N THR A 55 -9.61 9.48 1.31
CA THR A 55 -9.25 8.06 1.15
C THR A 55 -8.28 7.60 2.22
N ILE A 56 -7.22 8.38 2.50
CA ILE A 56 -6.26 8.06 3.55
C ILE A 56 -6.94 8.00 4.92
N LYS A 57 -7.79 8.98 5.25
CA LYS A 57 -8.55 8.99 6.53
C LYS A 57 -9.40 7.74 6.67
N LYS A 58 -10.12 7.35 5.61
CA LYS A 58 -10.96 6.15 5.60
C LYS A 58 -10.13 4.88 5.83
N LEU A 59 -9.03 4.70 5.08
CA LEU A 59 -8.15 3.53 5.20
C LEU A 59 -7.52 3.44 6.60
N ALA A 60 -7.11 4.57 7.18
CA ALA A 60 -6.58 4.61 8.54
C ALA A 60 -7.65 4.23 9.59
N GLN A 61 -8.88 4.70 9.44
CA GLN A 61 -10.00 4.37 10.32
C GLN A 61 -10.38 2.89 10.24
N GLU A 62 -10.48 2.33 9.03
CA GLU A 62 -10.74 0.91 8.80
C GLU A 62 -9.66 0.05 9.45
N ARG A 63 -8.39 0.41 9.27
CA ARG A 63 -7.29 -0.30 9.93
C ARG A 63 -7.41 -0.22 11.45
N ARG A 64 -7.71 0.96 12.01
CA ARG A 64 -7.89 1.14 13.46
C ARG A 64 -9.01 0.27 14.02
N LYS A 65 -10.17 0.21 13.34
CA LYS A 65 -11.28 -0.67 13.71
C LYS A 65 -10.89 -2.14 13.65
N SER A 66 -10.18 -2.56 12.59
CA SER A 66 -9.73 -3.95 12.44
C SER A 66 -8.78 -4.39 13.56
N ILE A 67 -7.91 -3.49 14.04
CA ILE A 67 -6.99 -3.78 15.15
C ILE A 67 -7.76 -3.89 16.47
N LEU A 68 -8.72 -2.99 16.70
CA LEU A 68 -9.54 -2.99 17.92
C LEU A 68 -10.44 -4.23 18.02
N GLN A 69 -11.01 -4.70 16.90
CA GLN A 69 -11.87 -5.90 16.89
C GLN A 69 -11.10 -7.22 16.98
N ALA A 70 -9.82 -7.25 16.59
CA ALA A 70 -9.00 -8.46 16.65
C ALA A 70 -8.47 -8.79 18.05
N ASN A 71 -8.64 -7.89 19.02
CA ASN A 71 -8.11 -7.98 20.38
C ASN A 71 -9.20 -8.07 21.46
N VAL A 72 -10.44 -8.37 21.07
CA VAL A 72 -11.59 -8.64 21.95
C VAL A 72 -12.06 -10.07 21.71
#